data_AF-A0A3M1UZZ1-F1
#
_entry.id   AF-A0A3M1UZZ1-F1
#
_cell.length_a   1.000
_cell.length_b   1.000
_cell.length_c   1.000
_cell.angle_alpha   90.00
_cell.angle_beta   90.00
_cell.angle_gamma   90.00
#
_symmetry.space_group_name_H-M   'P 1'
#
loop_
_entity.id
_entity.type
_entity.pdbx_description
1 polymer ?
#
loop_
_entity_poly.entity_id
_entity_poly.type
_entity_poly.pdbx_seq_one_letter_code
_entity_poly.pdbx_strand_id
1 'polypeptide(L)'
;MRHGSWLAGLVWLVLLLSQPGLAGDYQRYWPQIQSLFPQAQELGPASGDPPSAPVLGRNGVLGYVVLSNDVLKIPAYSGKPINALIGIDIHGVVRGIRIVEHEEPILLVGVTEEDLARYTGQYAGKHVSDSIRVGGTPAPGRPVIDAISGATITVMVINRVVNESIHRIAEARGLLRAGVEAPPAATRPLWQAHWQARQSDIVMLGTGLVVLLLILLFQDLLARHPTLLSRLRTGFLLYTVFFIGFHGMAQLSVVNVLTFVQALLHDFQWSSFLIDPMMFLLWSFVAVVVLLWGRGVYCGWLCPFGALQELLFRLGERLHMPHWELPQVIHERLWAIKYILLLALVGLSLQSLGQAEHLAEVEPFKTVFALHLAREWPYIAYVVALLGVGLVVRKAFCRYLCPLGAALTFPGRFRIFDWLRRRRECGRPCQICARECEVQAIRPTGEIIDNECHYCLDCQVNYWNPRVCPPLVEKERKRRLRERLGHAAKD
;
A
#
# COMPACT_ATOMS: atom_id res chain seq x y z
N MET A 1 -46.60 -51.48 -3.26
CA MET A 1 -46.54 -50.87 -1.92
C MET A 1 -45.07 -50.56 -1.59
N ARG A 2 -44.56 -49.41 -2.03
CA ARG A 2 -43.16 -48.96 -1.81
C ARG A 2 -43.17 -47.43 -1.70
N HIS A 3 -43.72 -46.89 -0.62
CA HIS A 3 -43.77 -45.44 -0.37
C HIS A 3 -43.19 -45.02 1.00
N GLY A 4 -42.54 -45.92 1.74
CA GLY A 4 -42.09 -45.65 3.12
C GLY A 4 -40.64 -45.16 3.30
N SER A 5 -39.77 -45.24 2.29
CA SER A 5 -38.32 -45.01 2.50
C SER A 5 -37.83 -43.58 2.24
N TRP A 6 -38.64 -42.72 1.62
CA TRP A 6 -38.24 -41.34 1.31
C TRP A 6 -38.43 -40.36 2.48
N LEU A 7 -39.42 -40.62 3.36
CA LEU A 7 -39.68 -39.77 4.53
C LEU A 7 -38.62 -39.96 5.62
N ALA A 8 -38.08 -41.17 5.80
CA ALA A 8 -37.00 -41.43 6.76
C ALA A 8 -35.68 -40.74 6.36
N GLY A 9 -35.40 -40.62 5.06
CA GLY A 9 -34.22 -39.91 4.55
C GLY A 9 -34.30 -38.39 4.73
N LEU A 10 -35.49 -37.80 4.56
CA LEU A 10 -35.73 -36.37 4.78
C LEU A 10 -35.63 -35.99 6.26
N VAL A 11 -36.11 -36.84 7.18
CA VAL A 11 -35.98 -36.59 8.64
C VAL A 11 -34.51 -36.65 9.08
N TRP A 12 -33.70 -37.55 8.52
CA TRP A 12 -32.26 -37.59 8.76
C TRP A 12 -31.51 -36.40 8.16
N LEU A 13 -31.92 -35.92 6.98
CA LEU A 13 -31.32 -34.73 6.35
C LEU A 13 -31.67 -33.44 7.13
N VAL A 14 -32.88 -33.34 7.69
CA VAL A 14 -33.31 -32.21 8.51
C VAL A 14 -32.66 -32.23 9.90
N LEU A 15 -32.42 -33.42 10.50
CA LEU A 15 -31.67 -33.55 11.76
C LEU A 15 -30.16 -33.33 11.60
N LEU A 16 -29.58 -33.58 10.42
CA LEU A 16 -28.21 -33.21 10.10
C LEU A 16 -28.04 -31.71 9.79
N LEU A 17 -29.12 -31.04 9.39
CA LEU A 17 -29.16 -29.58 9.19
C LEU A 17 -29.50 -28.79 10.48
N SER A 18 -29.88 -29.47 11.56
CA SER A 18 -30.01 -28.87 12.90
C SER A 18 -28.73 -29.05 13.73
N GLN A 19 -27.56 -28.83 13.13
CA GLN A 19 -26.39 -28.44 13.91
C GLN A 19 -26.67 -27.04 14.48
N PRO A 20 -26.50 -26.79 15.79
CA PRO A 20 -26.55 -25.44 16.31
C PRO A 20 -25.46 -24.62 15.61
N GLY A 21 -25.88 -23.81 14.65
CA GLY A 21 -25.00 -22.92 13.92
C GLY A 21 -24.46 -21.85 14.86
N LEU A 22 -23.12 -21.77 14.91
CA LEU A 22 -22.33 -20.55 15.06
C LEU A 22 -22.41 -19.83 16.43
N ALA A 23 -21.90 -20.50 17.47
CA ALA A 23 -21.10 -19.78 18.48
C ALA A 23 -19.64 -20.13 18.22
N GLY A 24 -18.73 -19.14 18.22
CA GLY A 24 -17.30 -19.43 18.11
C GLY A 24 -16.85 -20.45 19.15
N ASP A 25 -15.88 -21.30 18.81
CA ASP A 25 -15.31 -22.25 19.77
C ASP A 25 -14.45 -21.50 20.80
N TYR A 26 -15.11 -20.90 21.79
CA TYR A 26 -14.48 -20.16 22.89
C TYR A 26 -13.46 -21.03 23.65
N GLN A 27 -13.65 -22.35 23.65
CA GLN A 27 -12.78 -23.30 24.32
C GLN A 27 -11.36 -23.27 23.77
N ARG A 28 -11.21 -22.99 22.47
CA ARG A 28 -9.90 -22.84 21.82
C ARG A 28 -9.03 -21.75 22.45
N TYR A 29 -9.66 -20.72 23.01
CA TYR A 29 -8.98 -19.57 23.61
C TYR A 29 -8.89 -19.65 25.14
N TRP A 30 -9.08 -20.85 25.71
CA TRP A 30 -9.06 -21.06 27.15
C TRP A 30 -7.83 -20.49 27.88
N PRO A 31 -6.58 -20.62 27.37
CA PRO A 31 -5.42 -20.00 28.01
C PRO A 31 -5.51 -18.47 28.11
N GLN A 32 -6.01 -17.82 27.05
CA GLN A 32 -6.22 -16.38 27.01
C GLN A 32 -7.33 -15.98 27.99
N ILE A 33 -8.42 -16.75 28.05
CA ILE A 33 -9.54 -16.52 28.98
C ILE A 33 -9.08 -16.63 30.44
N GLN A 34 -8.28 -17.64 30.78
CA GLN A 34 -7.70 -17.79 32.12
C GLN A 34 -6.82 -16.60 32.50
N SER A 35 -6.11 -16.00 31.54
CA SER A 35 -5.32 -14.78 31.81
C SER A 35 -6.20 -13.56 32.16
N LEU A 36 -7.43 -13.49 31.62
CA LEU A 36 -8.39 -12.42 31.92
C LEU A 36 -9.17 -12.67 33.21
N PHE A 37 -9.46 -13.94 33.49
CA PHE A 37 -10.19 -14.44 34.66
C PHE A 37 -9.40 -15.54 35.38
N PRO A 38 -8.45 -15.20 36.26
CA PRO A 38 -7.61 -16.20 36.95
C PRO A 38 -8.39 -17.19 37.83
N GLN A 39 -9.64 -16.86 38.18
CA GLN A 39 -10.53 -17.69 39.00
C GLN A 39 -11.49 -18.56 38.16
N ALA A 40 -11.39 -18.52 36.83
CA ALA A 40 -12.24 -19.29 35.93
C ALA A 40 -11.96 -20.80 36.05
N GLN A 41 -13.02 -21.60 36.15
CA GLN A 41 -12.96 -23.05 36.18
C GLN A 41 -13.46 -23.68 34.88
N GLU A 42 -14.54 -23.13 34.32
CA GLU A 42 -15.13 -23.59 33.06
C GLU A 42 -15.86 -22.46 32.32
N LEU A 43 -16.22 -22.72 31.06
CA LEU A 43 -17.11 -21.88 30.26
C LEU A 43 -18.50 -22.51 30.25
N GLY A 44 -19.53 -21.70 30.47
CA GLY A 44 -20.89 -22.11 30.15
C GLY A 44 -21.17 -21.98 28.64
N PRO A 45 -22.31 -22.52 28.18
CA PRO A 45 -22.69 -22.45 26.77
C PRO A 45 -22.88 -21.01 26.32
N ALA A 46 -22.32 -20.68 25.15
CA ALA A 46 -22.54 -19.39 24.52
C ALA A 46 -24.04 -19.17 24.25
N SER A 47 -24.54 -17.99 24.58
CA SER A 47 -25.96 -17.65 24.51
C SER A 47 -26.17 -16.17 24.23
N GLY A 48 -27.38 -15.79 23.82
CA GLY A 48 -27.77 -14.42 23.53
C GLY A 48 -27.48 -13.99 22.09
N ASP A 49 -27.93 -12.79 21.75
CA ASP A 49 -27.62 -12.10 20.50
C ASP A 49 -27.16 -10.67 20.85
N PRO A 50 -25.88 -10.32 20.65
CA PRO A 50 -24.80 -11.15 20.11
C PRO A 50 -24.34 -12.27 21.08
N PRO A 51 -23.80 -13.40 20.57
CA PRO A 51 -23.49 -14.56 21.41
C PRO A 51 -22.28 -14.27 22.32
N SER A 52 -22.39 -14.68 23.59
CA SER A 52 -21.29 -14.61 24.55
C SER A 52 -21.30 -15.78 25.51
N ALA A 53 -20.12 -16.28 25.90
CA ALA A 53 -19.99 -17.38 26.84
C ALA A 53 -19.80 -16.86 28.27
N PRO A 54 -20.60 -17.32 29.25
CA PRO A 54 -20.37 -16.99 30.65
C PRO A 54 -19.13 -17.72 31.19
N VAL A 55 -18.30 -17.01 31.94
CA VAL A 55 -17.14 -17.56 32.63
C VAL A 55 -17.55 -17.95 34.04
N LEU A 56 -17.44 -19.25 34.37
CA LEU A 56 -17.89 -19.80 35.64
C LEU A 56 -16.70 -19.96 36.59
N GLY A 57 -16.86 -19.45 37.82
CA GLY A 57 -15.96 -19.69 38.94
C GLY A 57 -16.63 -20.55 40.01
N ARG A 58 -15.95 -20.73 41.16
CA ARG A 58 -16.45 -21.58 42.25
C ARG A 58 -17.83 -21.19 42.78
N ASN A 59 -18.14 -19.89 42.77
CA ASN A 59 -19.35 -19.32 43.39
C ASN A 59 -20.25 -18.61 42.36
N GLY A 60 -20.28 -19.08 41.11
CA GLY A 60 -21.17 -18.57 40.07
C GLY A 60 -20.46 -17.88 38.91
N VAL A 61 -21.20 -17.04 38.17
CA VAL A 61 -20.71 -16.35 36.98
C VAL A 61 -19.76 -15.21 37.37
N LEU A 62 -18.51 -15.27 36.90
CA LEU A 62 -17.50 -14.22 37.10
C LEU A 62 -17.63 -13.10 36.06
N GLY A 63 -18.15 -13.43 34.87
CA GLY A 63 -18.28 -12.51 33.77
C GLY A 63 -18.65 -13.20 32.47
N TYR A 64 -18.44 -12.51 31.36
CA TYR A 64 -18.72 -12.95 30.01
C TYR A 64 -17.49 -12.75 29.12
N VAL A 65 -17.28 -13.69 28.20
CA VAL A 65 -16.30 -13.57 27.11
C VAL A 65 -17.02 -13.57 25.77
N VAL A 66 -16.49 -12.79 24.84
CA VAL A 66 -17.04 -12.61 23.50
C VAL A 66 -15.93 -12.46 22.48
N LEU A 67 -16.17 -12.96 21.27
CA LEU A 67 -15.34 -12.71 20.11
C LEU A 67 -15.95 -11.55 19.31
N SER A 68 -15.17 -10.53 18.99
CA SER A 68 -15.67 -9.36 18.28
C SER A 68 -16.31 -9.72 16.94
N ASN A 69 -15.78 -10.71 16.22
CA ASN A 69 -16.32 -11.19 14.95
C ASN A 69 -17.71 -11.82 15.05
N ASP A 70 -18.09 -12.31 16.24
CA ASP A 70 -19.43 -12.82 16.51
C ASP A 70 -20.43 -11.67 16.79
N VAL A 71 -19.93 -10.47 17.10
CA VAL A 71 -20.76 -9.27 17.37
C VAL A 71 -20.85 -8.38 16.14
N LEU A 72 -19.71 -8.03 15.55
CA LEU A 72 -19.59 -7.19 14.37
C LEU A 72 -18.29 -7.47 13.60
N LYS A 73 -18.39 -7.49 12.27
CA LYS A 73 -17.25 -7.66 11.38
C LYS A 73 -16.95 -6.33 10.69
N ILE A 74 -16.08 -5.53 11.29
CA ILE A 74 -15.57 -4.30 10.66
C ILE A 74 -14.25 -4.62 9.96
N PRO A 75 -14.15 -4.41 8.64
CA PRO A 75 -12.89 -4.59 7.92
C PRO A 75 -11.87 -3.54 8.39
N ALA A 76 -10.64 -4.00 8.59
CA ALA A 76 -9.51 -3.16 8.95
C ALA A 76 -8.66 -2.80 7.71
N TYR A 77 -7.38 -2.46 7.88
CA TYR A 77 -6.55 -1.97 6.78
C TYR A 77 -6.37 -3.03 5.67
N SER A 78 -6.29 -4.31 6.01
CA SER A 78 -6.20 -5.38 5.01
C SER A 78 -7.52 -5.73 4.32
N GLY A 79 -8.61 -5.07 4.70
CA GLY A 79 -9.96 -5.41 4.25
C GLY A 79 -10.57 -6.63 4.95
N LYS A 80 -9.82 -7.30 5.84
CA LYS A 80 -10.33 -8.38 6.68
C LYS A 80 -10.65 -7.89 8.10
N PRO A 81 -11.63 -8.49 8.80
CA PRO A 81 -11.99 -8.07 10.14
C PRO A 81 -10.96 -8.53 11.18
N ILE A 82 -10.82 -7.75 12.26
CA ILE A 82 -9.98 -8.09 13.41
C ILE A 82 -10.82 -8.82 14.45
N ASN A 83 -10.38 -10.01 14.85
CA ASN A 83 -11.00 -10.80 15.89
C ASN A 83 -10.33 -10.54 17.24
N ALA A 84 -11.09 -9.97 18.18
CA ALA A 84 -10.66 -9.68 19.53
C ALA A 84 -11.51 -10.50 20.51
N LEU A 85 -10.84 -11.23 21.40
CA LEU A 85 -11.41 -11.82 22.59
C LEU A 85 -11.52 -10.73 23.67
N ILE A 86 -12.74 -10.46 24.11
CA ILE A 86 -13.05 -9.41 25.09
C ILE A 86 -13.64 -10.09 26.33
N GLY A 87 -13.06 -9.80 27.50
CA GLY A 87 -13.57 -10.27 28.79
C GLY A 87 -14.19 -9.14 29.60
N ILE A 88 -15.43 -9.31 30.04
CA ILE A 88 -16.20 -8.31 30.80
C ILE A 88 -16.72 -8.99 32.07
N ASP A 89 -16.56 -8.36 33.24
CA ASP A 89 -17.13 -8.90 34.48
C ASP A 89 -18.61 -8.57 34.67
N ILE A 90 -19.22 -9.15 35.69
CA ILE A 90 -20.64 -8.95 36.04
C ILE A 90 -20.98 -7.50 36.46
N HIS A 91 -19.97 -6.67 36.71
CA HIS A 91 -20.15 -5.26 37.07
C HIS A 91 -19.98 -4.32 35.88
N GLY A 92 -19.80 -4.86 34.67
CA GLY A 92 -19.57 -4.04 33.48
C GLY A 92 -18.17 -3.43 33.44
N VAL A 93 -17.18 -4.05 34.08
CA VAL A 93 -15.77 -3.65 33.96
C VAL A 93 -15.05 -4.59 32.99
N VAL A 94 -14.29 -4.00 32.08
CA VAL A 94 -13.47 -4.74 31.12
C VAL A 94 -12.29 -5.36 31.87
N ARG A 95 -12.20 -6.69 31.90
CA ARG A 95 -11.08 -7.43 32.50
C ARG A 95 -9.85 -7.42 31.60
N GLY A 96 -10.06 -7.38 30.30
CA GLY A 96 -9.02 -7.19 29.31
C GLY A 96 -9.44 -7.66 27.92
N ILE A 97 -8.55 -7.40 26.97
CA ILE A 97 -8.77 -7.65 25.54
C ILE A 97 -7.52 -8.34 24.98
N ARG A 98 -7.73 -9.31 24.10
CA ARG A 98 -6.67 -9.99 23.35
C ARG A 98 -7.08 -10.08 21.89
N ILE A 99 -6.20 -9.64 21.00
CA ILE A 99 -6.38 -9.90 19.57
C ILE A 99 -6.02 -11.38 19.35
N VAL A 100 -6.98 -12.16 18.85
CA VAL A 100 -6.80 -13.60 18.65
C VAL A 100 -6.60 -13.98 17.19
N GLU A 101 -7.02 -13.11 16.27
CA GLU A 101 -6.85 -13.29 14.83
C GLU A 101 -6.90 -11.93 14.15
N HIS A 102 -5.90 -11.63 13.31
CA HIS A 102 -5.90 -10.47 12.43
C HIS A 102 -4.97 -10.73 11.24
N GLU A 103 -5.26 -10.07 10.12
CA GLU A 103 -4.40 -10.07 8.95
C GLU A 103 -3.95 -8.64 8.64
N GLU A 104 -3.58 -7.89 9.68
CA GLU A 104 -3.18 -6.48 9.54
C GLU A 104 -1.67 -6.37 9.26
N PRO A 105 -1.25 -5.58 8.26
CA PRO A 105 0.16 -5.37 7.95
C PRO A 105 0.84 -4.43 8.97
N ILE A 106 0.34 -4.31 10.19
CA ILE A 106 0.96 -3.43 11.20
C ILE A 106 2.20 -4.03 11.87
N LEU A 107 2.24 -5.36 12.01
CA LEU A 107 3.45 -6.06 12.46
C LEU A 107 4.64 -5.80 11.52
N LEU A 108 4.30 -5.39 10.30
CA LEU A 108 5.19 -5.09 9.21
C LEU A 108 5.64 -3.60 9.24
N VAL A 109 4.92 -2.67 9.89
CA VAL A 109 5.40 -1.28 10.15
C VAL A 109 6.18 -1.15 11.47
N GLY A 110 6.64 -2.26 12.04
CA GLY A 110 7.56 -2.28 13.18
C GLY A 110 6.85 -2.23 14.53
N VAL A 111 5.52 -2.36 14.51
CA VAL A 111 4.71 -2.61 15.69
C VAL A 111 4.89 -4.07 16.08
N THR A 112 5.24 -4.37 17.32
CA THR A 112 5.37 -5.75 17.78
C THR A 112 4.05 -6.27 18.33
N GLU A 113 3.93 -7.60 18.45
CA GLU A 113 2.83 -8.23 19.22
C GLU A 113 2.78 -7.70 20.67
N GLU A 114 3.93 -7.35 21.22
CA GLU A 114 4.03 -6.73 22.54
C GLU A 114 3.44 -5.32 22.56
N ASP A 115 3.65 -4.52 21.52
CA ASP A 115 3.03 -3.18 21.40
C ASP A 115 1.51 -3.28 21.28
N LEU A 116 1.01 -4.30 20.57
CA LEU A 116 -0.44 -4.60 20.52
C LEU A 116 -0.98 -5.09 21.85
N ALA A 117 -0.23 -5.94 22.57
CA ALA A 117 -0.58 -6.38 23.91
C ALA A 117 -0.59 -5.21 24.90
N ARG A 118 0.38 -4.28 24.80
CA ARG A 118 0.45 -3.05 25.60
C ARG A 118 -0.74 -2.14 25.30
N TYR A 119 -1.07 -1.96 24.02
CA TYR A 119 -2.23 -1.17 23.59
C TYR A 119 -3.56 -1.74 24.10
N THR A 120 -3.80 -3.03 23.89
CA THR A 120 -5.03 -3.70 24.35
C THR A 120 -5.10 -3.85 25.87
N GLY A 121 -3.95 -3.89 26.55
CA GLY A 121 -3.86 -3.87 28.01
C GLY A 121 -4.43 -2.60 28.64
N GLN A 122 -4.41 -1.47 27.92
CA GLN A 122 -4.97 -0.21 28.42
C GLN A 122 -6.48 -0.26 28.65
N TYR A 123 -7.22 -1.20 28.06
CA TYR A 123 -8.67 -1.32 28.23
C TYR A 123 -9.06 -1.90 29.59
N ALA A 124 -8.16 -2.63 30.26
CA ALA A 124 -8.45 -3.25 31.54
C ALA A 124 -8.83 -2.19 32.60
N GLY A 125 -9.92 -2.43 33.32
CA GLY A 125 -10.43 -1.53 34.36
C GLY A 125 -11.35 -0.42 33.86
N LYS A 126 -11.53 -0.25 32.55
CA LYS A 126 -12.51 0.71 31.99
C LYS A 126 -13.92 0.12 32.03
N HIS A 127 -14.93 0.97 32.13
CA HIS A 127 -16.32 0.52 32.20
C HIS A 127 -16.91 0.35 30.79
N VAL A 128 -17.83 -0.60 30.62
CA VAL A 128 -18.54 -0.83 29.36
C VAL A 128 -19.47 0.31 28.92
N SER A 129 -19.65 1.32 29.77
CA SER A 129 -20.45 2.51 29.49
C SER A 129 -19.58 3.70 29.08
N ASP A 130 -18.26 3.55 29.14
CA ASP A 130 -17.32 4.60 28.78
C ASP A 130 -17.13 4.61 27.25
N SER A 131 -17.10 5.81 26.66
CA SER A 131 -16.71 5.96 25.25
C SER A 131 -15.20 6.13 25.16
N ILE A 132 -14.48 5.02 25.02
CA ILE A 132 -13.01 4.99 25.04
C ILE A 132 -12.46 5.63 23.76
N ARG A 133 -11.56 6.60 23.90
CA ARG A 133 -10.98 7.35 22.76
C ARG A 133 -9.48 7.11 22.64
N VAL A 134 -9.00 7.01 21.40
CA VAL A 134 -7.56 6.98 21.10
C VAL A 134 -7.06 8.43 20.97
N GLY A 135 -6.15 8.83 21.86
CA GLY A 135 -5.64 10.20 21.93
C GLY A 135 -6.64 11.28 22.37
N GLY A 136 -6.13 12.49 22.62
CA GLY A 136 -6.91 13.65 23.08
C GLY A 136 -6.91 13.84 24.60
N THR A 137 -7.77 14.73 25.10
CA THR A 137 -7.89 15.03 26.53
C THR A 137 -8.91 14.12 27.22
N PRO A 138 -8.56 13.50 28.37
CA PRO A 138 -9.51 12.72 29.17
C PRO A 138 -10.68 13.57 29.64
N ALA A 139 -11.89 13.01 29.58
CA ALA A 139 -13.09 13.60 30.15
C ALA A 139 -13.91 12.54 30.91
N PRO A 140 -14.80 12.94 31.84
CA PRO A 140 -15.69 11.99 32.52
C PRO A 140 -16.50 11.15 31.52
N GLY A 141 -16.48 9.82 31.69
CA GLY A 141 -17.12 8.86 30.77
C GLY A 141 -16.44 8.73 29.39
N ARG A 142 -15.31 9.41 29.17
CA ARG A 142 -14.52 9.36 27.93
C ARG A 142 -13.02 9.22 28.25
N PRO A 143 -12.62 8.07 28.82
CA PRO A 143 -11.22 7.81 29.09
C PRO A 143 -10.44 7.71 27.78
N VAL A 144 -9.22 8.23 27.80
CA VAL A 144 -8.30 8.19 26.66
C VAL A 144 -7.35 7.00 26.80
N ILE A 145 -6.94 6.45 25.67
CA ILE A 145 -5.85 5.47 25.54
C ILE A 145 -4.83 5.97 24.53
N ASP A 146 -3.59 5.56 24.72
CA ASP A 146 -2.48 5.94 23.85
C ASP A 146 -2.57 5.20 22.51
N ALA A 147 -2.25 5.90 21.43
CA ALA A 147 -2.13 5.32 20.10
C ALA A 147 -0.79 4.58 19.93
N ILE A 148 -0.72 3.68 18.95
CA ILE A 148 0.56 3.13 18.47
C ILE A 148 1.06 4.00 17.31
N SER A 149 2.28 4.53 17.44
CA SER A 149 2.95 5.30 16.38
C SER A 149 3.09 4.45 15.11
N GLY A 150 2.72 5.01 13.95
CA GLY A 150 2.78 4.29 12.66
C GLY A 150 1.61 3.33 12.39
N ALA A 151 0.78 3.01 13.40
CA ALA A 151 -0.37 2.12 13.26
C ALA A 151 -1.72 2.79 13.64
N THR A 152 -1.82 4.10 13.43
CA THR A 152 -3.00 4.90 13.82
C THR A 152 -4.31 4.38 13.23
N ILE A 153 -4.32 3.88 11.98
CA ILE A 153 -5.54 3.35 11.34
C ILE A 153 -6.02 2.11 12.08
N THR A 154 -5.14 1.12 12.24
CA THR A 154 -5.47 -0.16 12.86
C THR A 154 -5.88 0.01 14.32
N VAL A 155 -5.19 0.83 15.12
CA VAL A 155 -5.59 1.06 16.52
C VAL A 155 -6.95 1.75 16.62
N MET A 156 -7.28 2.65 15.69
CA MET A 156 -8.60 3.29 15.60
C MET A 156 -9.70 2.29 15.23
N VAL A 157 -9.43 1.38 14.29
CA VAL A 157 -10.36 0.29 13.95
C VAL A 157 -10.55 -0.66 15.12
N ILE A 158 -9.47 -1.10 15.78
CA ILE A 158 -9.54 -1.93 17.00
C ILE A 158 -10.38 -1.22 18.06
N ASN A 159 -10.14 0.06 18.32
CA ASN A 159 -10.92 0.82 19.31
C ASN A 159 -12.41 0.90 18.95
N ARG A 160 -12.74 1.05 17.67
CA ARG A 160 -14.14 1.05 17.22
C ARG A 160 -14.77 -0.33 17.39
N VAL A 161 -14.09 -1.39 16.94
CA VAL A 161 -14.56 -2.78 17.08
C VAL A 161 -14.81 -3.09 18.56
N VAL A 162 -13.84 -2.80 19.42
CA VAL A 162 -13.93 -3.04 20.85
C VAL A 162 -15.07 -2.26 21.50
N ASN A 163 -15.15 -0.93 21.29
CA ASN A 163 -16.22 -0.14 21.90
C ASN A 163 -17.61 -0.60 21.46
N GLU A 164 -17.81 -0.84 20.16
CA GLU A 164 -19.10 -1.31 19.62
C GLU A 164 -19.45 -2.71 20.16
N SER A 165 -18.46 -3.62 20.24
CA SER A 165 -18.66 -4.97 20.78
C SER A 165 -19.02 -4.94 22.26
N ILE A 166 -18.29 -4.15 23.05
CA ILE A 166 -18.53 -3.98 24.48
C ILE A 166 -19.91 -3.40 24.73
N HIS A 167 -20.30 -2.35 24.01
CA HIS A 167 -21.60 -1.72 24.20
C HIS A 167 -22.76 -2.65 23.87
N ARG A 168 -22.72 -3.36 22.73
CA ARG A 168 -23.79 -4.30 22.34
C ARG A 168 -23.92 -5.46 23.33
N ILE A 169 -22.79 -5.96 23.83
CA ILE A 169 -22.80 -7.04 24.83
C ILE A 169 -23.30 -6.53 26.18
N ALA A 170 -22.88 -5.34 26.59
CA ALA A 170 -23.35 -4.73 27.83
C ALA A 170 -24.86 -4.45 27.80
N GLU A 171 -25.40 -4.04 26.65
CA GLU A 171 -26.83 -3.88 26.44
C GLU A 171 -27.56 -5.23 26.53
N ALA A 172 -27.11 -6.23 25.77
CA ALA A 172 -27.72 -7.58 25.77
C ALA A 172 -27.66 -8.28 27.13
N ARG A 173 -26.69 -7.94 27.98
CA ARG A 173 -26.48 -8.51 29.32
C ARG A 173 -26.95 -7.61 30.47
N GLY A 174 -27.50 -6.43 30.17
CA GLY A 174 -27.97 -5.48 31.19
C GLY A 174 -26.86 -4.93 32.10
N LEU A 175 -25.63 -4.80 31.58
CA LEU A 175 -24.44 -4.32 32.31
C LEU A 175 -24.22 -2.80 32.18
N LEU A 176 -25.12 -2.08 31.52
CA LEU A 176 -25.04 -0.63 31.36
C LEU A 176 -25.44 0.10 32.66
N ARG A 177 -24.73 1.20 32.99
CA ARG A 177 -25.14 2.08 34.10
C ARG A 177 -26.44 2.82 33.76
N ALA A 178 -27.37 2.85 34.72
CA ALA A 178 -28.57 3.67 34.62
C ALA A 178 -28.19 5.16 34.44
N GLY A 179 -28.72 5.80 33.39
CA GLY A 179 -28.50 7.22 33.10
C GLY A 179 -27.31 7.56 32.20
N VAL A 180 -26.57 6.55 31.68
CA VAL A 180 -25.58 6.79 30.63
C VAL A 180 -26.23 6.57 29.27
N GLU A 181 -26.47 7.66 28.55
CA GLU A 181 -26.95 7.65 27.18
C GLU A 181 -25.98 6.84 26.33
N ALA A 182 -26.49 5.92 25.50
CA ALA A 182 -25.67 5.12 24.61
C ALA A 182 -24.74 6.06 23.81
N PRO A 183 -23.45 5.71 23.60
CA PRO A 183 -22.60 6.52 22.75
C PRO A 183 -23.32 6.70 21.42
N PRO A 184 -23.35 7.93 20.86
CA PRO A 184 -24.00 8.14 19.59
C PRO A 184 -23.43 7.13 18.61
N ALA A 185 -24.29 6.25 18.07
CA ALA A 185 -23.90 5.30 17.03
C ALA A 185 -23.06 6.07 16.02
N ALA A 186 -21.85 5.61 15.74
CA ALA A 186 -20.89 6.35 14.95
C ALA A 186 -21.48 6.60 13.55
N THR A 187 -22.14 7.76 13.39
CA THR A 187 -22.96 8.15 12.23
C THR A 187 -22.11 8.38 10.98
N ARG A 188 -20.79 8.41 11.13
CA ARG A 188 -19.84 8.54 10.03
C ARG A 188 -19.12 7.21 9.77
N PRO A 189 -19.11 6.74 8.51
CA PRO A 189 -18.20 5.69 8.08
C PRO A 189 -16.74 6.02 8.40
N LEU A 190 -15.95 5.03 8.80
CA LEU A 190 -14.54 5.22 9.19
C LEU A 190 -13.73 6.00 8.13
N TRP A 191 -13.94 5.70 6.85
CA TRP A 191 -13.23 6.36 5.75
C TRP A 191 -13.45 7.89 5.74
N GLN A 192 -14.65 8.39 6.10
CA GLN A 192 -14.90 9.84 6.14
C GLN A 192 -14.08 10.54 7.22
N ALA A 193 -13.90 9.90 8.38
CA ALA A 193 -13.07 10.44 9.45
C ALA A 193 -11.59 10.51 9.03
N HIS A 194 -11.10 9.51 8.29
CA HIS A 194 -9.72 9.51 7.79
C HIS A 194 -9.47 10.57 6.73
N TRP A 195 -10.42 10.77 5.80
CA TRP A 195 -10.32 11.82 4.78
C TRP A 195 -10.30 13.22 5.41
N GLN A 196 -11.07 13.44 6.47
CA GLN A 196 -11.05 14.71 7.22
C GLN A 196 -9.73 14.90 7.99
N ALA A 197 -9.21 13.83 8.60
CA ALA A 197 -7.97 13.91 9.37
C ALA A 197 -6.73 14.17 8.49
N ARG A 198 -6.72 13.71 7.23
CA ARG A 198 -5.58 13.85 6.30
C ARG A 198 -5.78 14.90 5.21
N GLN A 199 -6.62 15.91 5.43
CA GLN A 199 -6.91 16.93 4.40
C GLN A 199 -5.67 17.66 3.89
N SER A 200 -4.71 17.97 4.76
CA SER A 200 -3.44 18.60 4.36
C SER A 200 -2.64 17.74 3.39
N ASP A 201 -2.53 16.45 3.69
CA ASP A 201 -1.80 15.50 2.86
C ASP A 201 -2.49 15.31 1.51
N ILE A 202 -3.84 15.30 1.49
CA ILE A 202 -4.64 15.21 0.27
C ILE A 202 -4.40 16.41 -0.65
N VAL A 203 -4.45 17.62 -0.11
CA VAL A 203 -4.25 18.84 -0.90
C VAL A 203 -2.83 18.90 -1.46
N MET A 204 -1.84 18.52 -0.65
CA MET A 204 -0.45 18.52 -1.06
C MET A 204 -0.16 17.47 -2.13
N LEU A 205 -0.65 16.24 -1.95
CA LEU A 205 -0.60 15.18 -2.97
C LEU A 205 -1.29 15.63 -4.26
N GLY A 206 -2.52 16.12 -4.16
CA GLY A 206 -3.31 16.60 -5.30
C GLY A 206 -2.58 17.70 -6.07
N THR A 207 -1.96 18.66 -5.38
CA THR A 207 -1.16 19.70 -6.00
C THR A 207 0.05 19.12 -6.74
N GLY A 208 0.77 18.17 -6.14
CA GLY A 208 1.86 17.47 -6.79
C GLY A 208 1.44 16.70 -8.05
N LEU A 209 0.27 16.03 -8.01
CA LEU A 209 -0.28 15.31 -9.16
C LEU A 209 -0.69 16.27 -10.29
N VAL A 210 -1.28 17.42 -9.96
CA VAL A 210 -1.60 18.47 -10.94
C VAL A 210 -0.32 19.05 -11.56
N VAL A 211 0.70 19.33 -10.76
CA VAL A 211 2.01 19.80 -11.26
C VAL A 211 2.61 18.78 -12.22
N LEU A 212 2.58 17.48 -11.87
CA LEU A 212 3.07 16.43 -12.76
C LEU A 212 2.28 16.38 -14.07
N LEU A 213 0.94 16.46 -14.00
CA LEU A 213 0.09 16.48 -15.19
C LEU A 213 0.45 17.67 -16.10
N LEU A 214 0.68 18.85 -15.53
CA LEU A 214 1.12 20.03 -16.29
C LEU A 214 2.50 19.81 -16.92
N ILE A 215 3.45 19.21 -16.20
CA ILE A 215 4.78 18.86 -16.76
C ILE A 215 4.63 17.94 -17.98
N LEU A 216 3.75 16.93 -17.90
CA LEU A 216 3.52 15.98 -18.99
C LEU A 216 2.79 16.62 -20.18
N LEU A 217 1.82 17.50 -19.93
CA LEU A 217 1.08 18.21 -20.97
C LEU A 217 1.98 19.21 -21.72
N PHE A 218 2.84 19.93 -21.00
CA PHE A 218 3.77 20.92 -21.57
C PHE A 218 5.18 20.36 -21.85
N GLN A 219 5.33 19.04 -21.91
CA GLN A 219 6.64 18.38 -22.07
C GLN A 219 7.45 18.87 -23.27
N ASP A 220 6.80 19.15 -24.42
CA ASP A 220 7.46 19.63 -25.64
C ASP A 220 8.06 21.03 -25.45
N LEU A 221 7.40 21.89 -24.66
CA LEU A 221 7.91 23.22 -24.32
C LEU A 221 9.05 23.13 -23.31
N LEU A 222 8.89 22.31 -22.27
CA LEU A 222 9.91 22.10 -21.25
C LEU A 222 11.18 21.47 -21.83
N ALA A 223 11.05 20.52 -22.78
CA ALA A 223 12.17 19.86 -23.42
C ALA A 223 13.09 20.82 -24.19
N ARG A 224 12.59 21.99 -24.62
CA ARG A 224 13.41 23.05 -25.26
C ARG A 224 14.27 23.81 -24.25
N HIS A 225 13.93 23.75 -22.96
CA HIS A 225 14.64 24.41 -21.86
C HIS A 225 15.27 23.37 -20.92
N PRO A 226 16.42 22.77 -21.30
CA PRO A 226 17.00 21.61 -20.59
C PRO A 226 17.32 21.88 -19.12
N THR A 227 17.80 23.09 -18.80
CA THR A 227 18.14 23.48 -17.42
C THR A 227 16.90 23.61 -16.54
N LEU A 228 15.79 24.11 -17.09
CA LEU A 228 14.51 24.19 -16.38
C LEU A 228 13.94 22.80 -16.13
N LEU A 229 13.90 21.94 -17.15
CA LEU A 229 13.39 20.57 -17.03
C LEU A 229 14.22 19.77 -16.01
N SER A 230 15.54 19.86 -16.04
CA SER A 230 16.41 19.15 -15.09
C SER A 230 16.19 19.61 -13.64
N ARG A 231 16.03 20.93 -13.41
CA ARG A 231 15.73 21.49 -12.09
C ARG A 231 14.34 21.07 -11.60
N LEU A 232 13.32 21.18 -12.45
CA LEU A 232 11.95 20.76 -12.13
C LEU A 232 11.89 19.26 -11.81
N ARG A 233 12.53 18.42 -12.63
CA ARG A 233 12.62 16.98 -12.40
C ARG A 233 13.29 16.69 -11.07
N THR A 234 14.44 17.30 -10.76
CA THR A 234 15.13 17.09 -9.48
C THR A 234 14.26 17.52 -8.29
N GLY A 235 13.61 18.69 -8.38
CA GLY A 235 12.68 19.16 -7.35
C GLY A 235 11.51 18.21 -7.13
N PHE A 236 10.92 17.70 -8.21
CA PHE A 236 9.82 16.74 -8.13
C PHE A 236 10.27 15.41 -7.52
N LEU A 237 11.44 14.89 -7.88
CA LEU A 237 11.98 13.65 -7.30
C LEU A 237 12.23 13.80 -5.80
N LEU A 238 12.74 14.94 -5.35
CA LEU A 238 12.90 15.24 -3.92
C LEU A 238 11.54 15.25 -3.22
N TYR A 239 10.55 15.93 -3.81
CA TYR A 239 9.17 15.91 -3.30
C TYR A 239 8.62 14.48 -3.20
N THR A 240 8.81 13.65 -4.22
CA THR A 240 8.35 12.25 -4.20
C THR A 240 9.02 11.44 -3.08
N VAL A 241 10.32 11.57 -2.87
CA VAL A 241 11.03 10.84 -1.80
C VAL A 241 10.57 11.29 -0.42
N PHE A 242 10.60 12.60 -0.14
CA PHE A 242 10.34 13.13 1.20
C PHE A 242 8.86 13.17 1.56
N PHE A 243 8.01 13.64 0.64
CA PHE A 243 6.59 13.74 0.91
C PHE A 243 5.85 12.44 0.64
N ILE A 244 5.87 11.91 -0.58
CA ILE A 244 5.10 10.69 -0.91
C ILE A 244 5.70 9.48 -0.17
N GLY A 245 7.03 9.37 -0.13
CA GLY A 245 7.75 8.28 0.53
C GLY A 245 7.72 8.33 2.06
N PHE A 246 8.43 9.29 2.66
CA PHE A 246 8.65 9.33 4.12
C PHE A 246 7.45 9.87 4.91
N HIS A 247 6.81 10.96 4.46
CA HIS A 247 5.71 11.58 5.20
C HIS A 247 4.36 10.88 4.98
N GLY A 248 3.97 10.72 3.71
CA GLY A 248 2.67 10.19 3.31
C GLY A 248 2.59 8.66 3.34
N MET A 249 3.73 7.97 3.31
CA MET A 249 3.84 6.50 3.18
C MET A 249 2.96 5.93 2.05
N ALA A 250 2.72 6.74 1.02
CA ALA A 250 1.80 6.46 -0.08
C ALA A 250 2.55 5.71 -1.20
N GLN A 251 2.68 4.40 -1.03
CA GLN A 251 3.49 3.54 -1.89
C GLN A 251 2.63 2.48 -2.55
N LEU A 252 2.60 2.50 -3.88
CA LEU A 252 2.09 1.36 -4.61
C LEU A 252 3.10 0.21 -4.46
N SER A 253 2.58 -0.97 -4.14
CA SER A 253 3.29 -2.23 -4.02
C SER A 253 2.58 -3.29 -4.86
N VAL A 254 3.29 -4.37 -5.20
CA VAL A 254 2.67 -5.56 -5.79
C VAL A 254 1.53 -6.11 -4.93
N VAL A 255 1.59 -5.99 -3.60
CA VAL A 255 0.51 -6.43 -2.70
C VAL A 255 -0.81 -5.76 -3.07
N ASN A 256 -0.81 -4.46 -3.34
CA ASN A 256 -2.03 -3.74 -3.73
C ASN A 256 -2.62 -4.27 -5.05
N VAL A 257 -1.75 -4.68 -5.98
CA VAL A 257 -2.20 -5.32 -7.24
C VAL A 257 -2.84 -6.67 -6.93
N LEU A 258 -2.22 -7.47 -6.06
CA LEU A 258 -2.76 -8.77 -5.63
C LEU A 258 -4.10 -8.61 -4.90
N THR A 259 -4.21 -7.64 -3.99
CA THR A 259 -5.46 -7.30 -3.29
C THR A 259 -6.54 -6.90 -4.28
N PHE A 260 -6.22 -6.09 -5.30
CA PHE A 260 -7.18 -5.72 -6.34
C PHE A 260 -7.63 -6.92 -7.17
N VAL A 261 -6.69 -7.79 -7.57
CA VAL A 261 -7.00 -9.03 -8.31
C VAL A 261 -7.89 -9.95 -7.47
N GLN A 262 -7.58 -10.14 -6.18
CA GLN A 262 -8.41 -10.95 -5.29
C GLN A 262 -9.79 -10.31 -5.04
N ALA A 263 -9.86 -8.98 -4.89
CA ALA A 263 -11.11 -8.25 -4.72
C ALA A 263 -12.00 -8.25 -5.98
N LEU A 264 -11.45 -8.56 -7.15
CA LEU A 264 -12.21 -8.82 -8.37
C LEU A 264 -12.75 -10.26 -8.44
N LEU A 265 -12.08 -11.20 -7.77
CA LEU A 265 -12.45 -12.61 -7.72
C LEU A 265 -13.40 -12.93 -6.54
N HIS A 266 -13.38 -12.12 -5.48
CA HIS A 266 -14.23 -12.23 -4.28
C HIS A 266 -15.09 -10.96 -4.10
N ASP A 267 -16.07 -10.99 -3.19
CA ASP A 267 -17.02 -9.88 -3.00
C ASP A 267 -16.35 -8.51 -2.83
N PHE A 268 -16.57 -7.63 -3.81
CA PHE A 268 -15.93 -6.33 -3.91
C PHE A 268 -16.57 -5.31 -2.96
N GLN A 269 -15.81 -4.86 -1.95
CA GLN A 269 -16.24 -3.80 -1.03
C GLN A 269 -15.41 -2.53 -1.21
N TRP A 270 -16.03 -1.48 -1.74
CA TRP A 270 -15.41 -0.16 -1.93
C TRP A 270 -14.84 0.43 -0.63
N SER A 271 -15.41 0.10 0.52
CA SER A 271 -14.98 0.60 1.82
C SER A 271 -13.49 0.33 2.10
N SER A 272 -12.95 -0.82 1.69
CA SER A 272 -11.56 -1.17 1.96
C SER A 272 -10.57 -0.30 1.18
N PHE A 273 -10.92 0.06 -0.06
CA PHE A 273 -10.09 0.93 -0.90
C PHE A 273 -10.12 2.39 -0.45
N LEU A 274 -11.22 2.85 0.16
CA LEU A 274 -11.39 4.24 0.58
C LEU A 274 -10.76 4.55 1.96
N ILE A 275 -10.29 3.54 2.70
CA ILE A 275 -9.67 3.71 4.03
C ILE A 275 -8.38 4.55 3.93
N ASP A 276 -7.57 4.34 2.90
CA ASP A 276 -6.38 5.15 2.64
C ASP A 276 -6.62 6.16 1.49
N PRO A 277 -6.92 7.44 1.80
CA PRO A 277 -7.15 8.46 0.78
C PRO A 277 -5.94 8.70 -0.12
N MET A 278 -4.72 8.55 0.40
CA MET A 278 -3.50 8.82 -0.36
C MET A 278 -3.30 7.75 -1.42
N MET A 279 -3.41 6.48 -1.01
CA MET A 279 -3.30 5.35 -1.94
C MET A 279 -4.41 5.39 -2.99
N PHE A 280 -5.64 5.71 -2.59
CA PHE A 280 -6.77 5.80 -3.52
C PHE A 280 -6.55 6.88 -4.60
N LEU A 281 -6.13 8.08 -4.21
CA LEU A 281 -5.84 9.17 -5.13
C LEU A 281 -4.66 8.82 -6.06
N LEU A 282 -3.59 8.24 -5.50
CA LEU A 282 -2.42 7.86 -6.27
C LEU A 282 -2.74 6.74 -7.26
N TRP A 283 -3.46 5.68 -6.85
CA TRP A 283 -3.92 4.60 -7.74
C TRP A 283 -4.79 5.12 -8.87
N SER A 284 -5.76 5.99 -8.54
CA SER A 284 -6.67 6.58 -9.53
C SER A 284 -5.89 7.38 -10.58
N PHE A 285 -4.94 8.22 -10.13
CA PHE A 285 -4.09 8.98 -11.04
C PHE A 285 -3.18 8.08 -11.87
N VAL A 286 -2.53 7.09 -11.25
CA VAL A 286 -1.65 6.14 -11.95
C VAL A 286 -2.42 5.33 -12.98
N ALA A 287 -3.64 4.88 -12.68
CA ALA A 287 -4.48 4.17 -13.64
C ALA A 287 -4.74 5.01 -14.91
N VAL A 288 -5.11 6.29 -14.74
CA VAL A 288 -5.33 7.21 -15.86
C VAL A 288 -4.04 7.47 -16.64
N VAL A 289 -2.94 7.74 -15.93
CA VAL A 289 -1.66 8.06 -16.57
C VAL A 289 -1.07 6.86 -17.30
N VAL A 290 -1.17 5.65 -16.75
CA VAL A 290 -0.69 4.43 -17.40
C VAL A 290 -1.46 4.18 -18.70
N LEU A 291 -2.76 4.47 -18.74
CA LEU A 291 -3.59 4.33 -19.93
C LEU A 291 -3.28 5.40 -21.00
N LEU A 292 -2.85 6.60 -20.60
CA LEU A 292 -2.57 7.69 -21.55
C LEU A 292 -1.11 7.76 -21.99
N TRP A 293 -0.15 7.63 -21.08
CA TRP A 293 1.30 7.78 -21.31
C TRP A 293 2.09 6.47 -21.12
N GLY A 294 1.48 5.41 -20.61
CA GLY A 294 2.17 4.17 -20.24
C GLY A 294 2.76 4.18 -18.83
N ARG A 295 3.36 3.05 -18.42
CA ARG A 295 3.87 2.87 -17.05
C ARG A 295 5.04 3.78 -16.65
N GLY A 296 5.72 4.35 -17.63
CA GLY A 296 7.00 5.04 -17.43
C GLY A 296 6.89 6.23 -16.49
N VAL A 297 5.76 6.94 -16.51
CA VAL A 297 5.52 8.10 -15.65
C VAL A 297 5.55 7.72 -14.17
N TYR A 298 4.97 6.58 -13.78
CA TYR A 298 4.97 6.15 -12.39
C TYR A 298 6.39 5.85 -11.90
N CYS A 299 7.11 4.96 -12.58
CA CYS A 299 8.49 4.57 -12.21
C CYS A 299 9.51 5.72 -12.34
N GLY A 300 9.21 6.69 -13.21
CA GLY A 300 10.05 7.87 -13.47
C GLY A 300 9.88 8.97 -12.44
N TRP A 301 8.63 9.30 -12.08
CA TRP A 301 8.28 10.54 -11.35
C TRP A 301 7.61 10.28 -9.99
N LEU A 302 6.65 9.37 -9.93
CA LEU A 302 5.79 9.16 -8.75
C LEU A 302 6.29 8.12 -7.76
N CYS A 303 7.09 7.16 -8.20
CA CYS A 303 7.58 6.09 -7.33
C CYS A 303 8.68 6.63 -6.39
N PRO A 304 8.50 6.62 -5.05
CA PRO A 304 9.49 7.14 -4.11
C PRO A 304 10.82 6.39 -4.17
N PHE A 305 10.79 5.05 -4.28
CA PHE A 305 12.02 4.27 -4.39
C PHE A 305 12.72 4.50 -5.74
N GLY A 306 11.95 4.61 -6.83
CA GLY A 306 12.50 4.95 -8.13
C GLY A 306 13.16 6.33 -8.13
N ALA A 307 12.57 7.30 -7.45
CA ALA A 307 13.13 8.63 -7.26
C ALA A 307 14.38 8.61 -6.39
N LEU A 308 14.37 7.84 -5.30
CA LEU A 308 15.54 7.62 -4.44
C LEU A 308 16.72 7.04 -5.23
N GLN A 309 16.50 6.00 -6.04
CA GLN A 309 17.55 5.41 -6.87
C GLN A 309 18.12 6.39 -7.91
N GLU A 310 17.29 7.26 -8.46
CA GLU A 310 17.75 8.30 -9.39
C GLU A 310 18.61 9.35 -8.69
N LEU A 311 18.19 9.81 -7.51
CA LEU A 311 18.94 10.77 -6.72
C LEU A 311 20.27 10.19 -6.21
N LEU A 312 20.26 8.92 -5.81
CA LEU A 312 21.47 8.18 -5.41
C LEU A 312 22.44 8.05 -6.58
N PHE A 313 21.96 7.70 -7.77
CA PHE A 313 22.82 7.59 -8.94
C PHE A 313 23.50 8.94 -9.26
N ARG A 314 22.75 10.06 -9.24
CA ARG A 314 23.32 11.41 -9.42
C ARG A 314 24.31 11.79 -8.33
N LEU A 315 24.08 11.33 -7.11
CA LEU A 315 25.05 11.48 -6.02
C LEU A 315 26.33 10.68 -6.32
N GLY A 316 26.20 9.45 -6.83
CA GLY A 316 27.32 8.63 -7.30
C GLY A 316 28.13 9.33 -8.41
N GLU A 317 27.46 9.94 -9.40
CA GLU A 317 28.12 10.74 -10.44
C GLU A 317 28.90 11.92 -9.84
N ARG A 318 28.31 12.62 -8.86
CA ARG A 318 28.98 13.74 -8.17
C ARG A 318 30.19 13.28 -7.35
N LEU A 319 30.15 12.05 -6.85
CA LEU A 319 31.26 11.39 -6.15
C LEU A 319 32.26 10.72 -7.10
N HIS A 320 32.11 10.89 -8.43
CA HIS A 320 32.96 10.29 -9.46
C HIS A 320 33.04 8.75 -9.40
N MET A 321 31.97 8.10 -8.94
CA MET A 321 31.87 6.65 -8.98
C MET A 321 31.81 6.13 -10.43
N PRO A 322 32.31 4.91 -10.71
CA PRO A 322 32.23 4.34 -12.05
C PRO A 322 30.75 4.13 -12.44
N HIS A 323 30.42 4.45 -13.69
CA HIS A 323 29.11 4.16 -14.27
C HIS A 323 29.18 2.85 -15.06
N TRP A 324 28.36 1.87 -14.69
CA TRP A 324 28.33 0.58 -15.37
C TRP A 324 27.10 0.43 -16.26
N GLU A 325 27.35 0.38 -17.55
CA GLU A 325 26.35 0.02 -18.56
C GLU A 325 26.43 -1.46 -18.89
N LEU A 326 25.31 -2.16 -18.71
CA LEU A 326 25.23 -3.58 -19.04
C LEU A 326 25.16 -3.76 -20.56
N PRO A 327 25.86 -4.77 -21.13
CA PRO A 327 25.68 -5.14 -22.52
C PRO A 327 24.21 -5.44 -22.83
N GLN A 328 23.72 -4.98 -23.98
CA GLN A 328 22.29 -5.01 -24.31
C GLN A 328 21.68 -6.42 -24.23
N VAL A 329 22.43 -7.47 -24.62
CA VAL A 329 21.94 -8.86 -24.55
C VAL A 329 21.68 -9.31 -23.11
N ILE A 330 22.58 -8.94 -22.19
CA ILE A 330 22.43 -9.23 -20.75
C ILE A 330 21.26 -8.40 -20.22
N HIS A 331 21.24 -7.11 -20.56
CA HIS A 331 20.17 -6.19 -20.17
C HIS A 331 18.77 -6.71 -20.52
N GLU A 332 18.57 -7.15 -21.77
CA GLU A 332 17.27 -7.67 -22.26
C GLU A 332 16.86 -8.96 -21.53
N ARG A 333 17.82 -9.82 -21.18
CA ARG A 333 17.55 -11.06 -20.42
C ARG A 333 17.22 -10.80 -18.96
N LEU A 334 17.91 -9.85 -18.32
CA LEU A 334 17.67 -9.52 -16.91
C LEU A 334 16.28 -8.94 -16.68
N TRP A 335 15.63 -8.35 -17.69
CA TRP A 335 14.23 -7.94 -17.57
C TRP A 335 13.28 -9.09 -17.27
N ALA A 336 13.59 -10.32 -17.71
CA ALA A 336 12.73 -11.47 -17.44
C ALA A 336 12.56 -11.74 -15.93
N ILE A 337 13.56 -11.37 -15.11
CA ILE A 337 13.56 -11.63 -13.66
C ILE A 337 12.35 -10.99 -12.99
N LYS A 338 12.06 -9.70 -13.22
CA LYS A 338 10.88 -9.04 -12.62
C LYS A 338 9.54 -9.66 -13.05
N TYR A 339 9.45 -10.20 -14.27
CA TYR A 339 8.23 -10.86 -14.73
C TYR A 339 8.08 -12.25 -14.10
N ILE A 340 9.18 -12.99 -13.94
CA ILE A 340 9.19 -14.27 -13.23
C ILE A 340 8.81 -14.06 -11.77
N LEU A 341 9.37 -13.04 -11.11
CA LEU A 341 9.01 -12.67 -9.74
C LEU A 341 7.52 -12.34 -9.61
N LEU A 342 6.97 -11.53 -10.52
CA LEU A 342 5.54 -11.23 -10.53
C LEU A 342 4.69 -12.50 -10.70
N LEU A 343 5.03 -13.37 -11.66
CA LEU A 343 4.27 -14.60 -11.91
C LEU A 343 4.33 -15.56 -10.71
N ALA A 344 5.49 -15.66 -10.06
CA ALA A 344 5.64 -16.44 -8.82
C ALA A 344 4.77 -15.87 -7.68
N LEU A 345 4.78 -14.54 -7.48
CA LEU A 345 3.96 -13.89 -6.45
C LEU A 345 2.47 -14.06 -6.70
N VAL A 346 2.00 -13.87 -7.94
CA VAL A 346 0.61 -14.12 -8.32
C VAL A 346 0.25 -15.59 -8.11
N GLY A 347 1.09 -16.53 -8.55
CA GLY A 347 0.86 -17.97 -8.38
C GLY A 347 0.73 -18.39 -6.91
N LEU A 348 1.61 -17.88 -6.03
CA LEU A 348 1.55 -18.14 -4.59
C LEU A 348 0.35 -17.47 -3.92
N SER A 349 -0.04 -16.27 -4.38
CA SER A 349 -1.19 -15.55 -3.82
C SER A 349 -2.52 -16.30 -4.00
N LEU A 350 -2.60 -17.20 -4.99
CA LEU A 350 -3.76 -18.07 -5.20
C LEU A 350 -3.84 -19.21 -4.17
N GLN A 351 -2.71 -19.61 -3.56
CA GLN A 351 -2.66 -20.66 -2.54
C GLN A 351 -2.75 -20.10 -1.11
N SER A 352 -2.06 -18.99 -0.85
CA SER A 352 -2.07 -18.33 0.46
C SER A 352 -1.66 -16.86 0.31
N LEU A 353 -2.55 -15.96 0.71
CA LEU A 353 -2.27 -14.51 0.71
C LEU A 353 -1.09 -14.18 1.65
N GLY A 354 -1.03 -14.79 2.84
CA GLY A 354 0.05 -14.54 3.81
C GLY A 354 1.44 -14.97 3.31
N GLN A 355 1.55 -16.06 2.54
CA GLN A 355 2.84 -16.45 1.94
C GLN A 355 3.26 -15.51 0.82
N ALA A 356 2.31 -15.09 -0.02
CA ALA A 356 2.59 -14.11 -1.07
C ALA A 356 3.00 -12.75 -0.50
N GLU A 357 2.45 -12.35 0.64
CA GLU A 357 2.85 -11.14 1.36
C GLU A 357 4.27 -11.23 1.91
N HIS A 358 4.66 -12.37 2.48
CA HIS A 358 6.04 -12.57 2.98
C HIS A 358 7.06 -12.56 1.83
N LEU A 359 6.73 -13.13 0.67
CA LEU A 359 7.62 -13.09 -0.50
C LEU A 359 7.58 -11.72 -1.23
N ALA A 360 6.50 -10.95 -1.09
CA ALA A 360 6.42 -9.58 -1.59
C ALA A 360 7.37 -8.62 -0.85
N GLU A 361 7.97 -9.05 0.26
CA GLU A 361 9.05 -8.33 0.95
C GLU A 361 10.35 -8.20 0.15
N VAL A 362 10.43 -8.87 -1.02
CA VAL A 362 11.42 -8.56 -2.06
C VAL A 362 11.36 -7.08 -2.45
N GLU A 363 10.21 -6.42 -2.28
CA GLU A 363 10.11 -4.98 -2.47
C GLU A 363 10.66 -4.19 -1.26
N PRO A 364 11.73 -3.38 -1.42
CA PRO A 364 12.40 -2.70 -0.32
C PRO A 364 11.65 -1.49 0.24
N PHE A 365 10.45 -1.18 -0.30
CA PHE A 365 9.67 0.01 0.02
C PHE A 365 9.38 0.15 1.52
N LYS A 366 8.86 -0.93 2.10
CA LYS A 366 8.53 -1.04 3.52
C LYS A 366 9.74 -0.81 4.42
N THR A 367 10.85 -1.50 4.14
CA THR A 367 12.08 -1.40 4.93
C THR A 367 12.68 0.00 4.89
N VAL A 368 12.66 0.67 3.72
CA VAL A 368 13.25 2.00 3.55
C VAL A 368 12.39 3.11 4.15
N PHE A 369 11.09 3.12 3.85
CA PHE A 369 10.25 4.28 4.13
C PHE A 369 9.28 4.04 5.28
N ALA A 370 8.61 2.89 5.32
CA ALA A 370 7.63 2.62 6.37
C ALA A 370 8.34 2.37 7.72
N LEU A 371 9.42 1.59 7.69
CA LEU A 371 10.22 1.21 8.85
C LEU A 371 11.41 2.11 9.13
N HIS A 372 11.75 3.06 8.25
CA HIS A 372 12.92 3.92 8.41
C HIS A 372 14.23 3.15 8.74
N LEU A 373 14.42 1.99 8.12
CA LEU A 373 15.54 1.06 8.38
C LEU A 373 15.57 0.42 9.79
N ALA A 374 14.51 0.52 10.59
CA ALA A 374 14.36 -0.17 11.86
C ALA A 374 13.85 -1.62 11.65
N ARG A 375 14.69 -2.48 11.07
CA ARG A 375 14.35 -3.88 10.79
C ARG A 375 15.49 -4.83 11.15
N GLU A 376 15.22 -6.13 11.14
CA GLU A 376 16.26 -7.16 11.29
C GLU A 376 17.36 -7.01 10.23
N TRP A 377 18.58 -7.37 10.63
CA TRP A 377 19.81 -7.13 9.88
C TRP A 377 19.81 -7.67 8.44
N PRO A 378 19.23 -8.86 8.11
CA PRO A 378 19.19 -9.36 6.73
C PRO A 378 18.45 -8.43 5.76
N TYR A 379 17.35 -7.82 6.20
CA TYR A 379 16.57 -6.89 5.36
C TYR A 379 17.30 -5.58 5.15
N ILE A 380 17.99 -5.07 6.18
CA ILE A 380 18.82 -3.87 6.06
C ILE A 380 19.97 -4.14 5.09
N ALA A 381 20.68 -5.26 5.25
CA ALA A 381 21.78 -5.65 4.37
C ALA A 381 21.33 -5.74 2.90
N TYR A 382 20.16 -6.35 2.65
CA TYR A 382 19.57 -6.43 1.32
C TYR A 382 19.29 -5.05 0.72
N VAL A 383 18.66 -4.15 1.48
CA VAL A 383 18.36 -2.78 1.03
C VAL A 383 19.64 -2.01 0.76
N VAL A 384 20.61 -2.05 1.67
CA VAL A 384 21.90 -1.36 1.50
C VAL A 384 22.64 -1.88 0.27
N ALA A 385 22.63 -3.20 0.03
CA ALA A 385 23.19 -3.77 -1.19
C ALA A 385 22.48 -3.25 -2.45
N LEU A 386 21.14 -3.21 -2.45
CA LEU A 386 20.36 -2.67 -3.58
C LEU A 386 20.63 -1.18 -3.83
N LEU A 387 20.70 -0.37 -2.77
CA LEU A 387 21.01 1.06 -2.88
C LEU A 387 22.45 1.28 -3.33
N GLY A 388 23.39 0.46 -2.85
CA GLY A 388 24.79 0.46 -3.26
C GLY A 388 24.95 0.13 -4.76
N VAL A 389 24.27 -0.90 -5.25
CA VAL A 389 24.19 -1.19 -6.69
C VAL A 389 23.56 -0.01 -7.45
N GLY A 390 22.58 0.66 -6.85
CA GLY A 390 21.93 1.85 -7.41
C GLY A 390 22.87 3.06 -7.62
N LEU A 391 24.00 3.14 -6.90
CA LEU A 391 25.02 4.18 -7.09
C LEU A 391 25.82 4.00 -8.39
N VAL A 392 25.96 2.76 -8.87
CA VAL A 392 26.82 2.37 -10.01
C VAL A 392 25.96 1.99 -11.23
N VAL A 393 24.78 1.43 -10.99
CA VAL A 393 23.82 1.00 -12.01
C VAL A 393 22.50 1.75 -11.78
N ARG A 394 22.21 2.67 -12.70
CA ARG A 394 21.03 3.54 -12.61
C ARG A 394 19.72 2.73 -12.56
N LYS A 395 18.91 3.01 -11.53
CA LYS A 395 17.59 2.39 -11.28
C LYS A 395 17.59 0.86 -11.39
N ALA A 396 18.64 0.18 -10.90
CA ALA A 396 18.82 -1.27 -11.03
C ALA A 396 17.61 -2.10 -10.58
N PHE A 397 17.07 -1.79 -9.39
CA PHE A 397 15.88 -2.50 -8.86
C PHE A 397 14.66 -2.33 -9.76
N CYS A 398 14.34 -1.08 -10.15
CA CYS A 398 13.19 -0.80 -11.01
C CYS A 398 13.29 -1.48 -12.39
N ARG A 399 14.52 -1.67 -12.90
CA ARG A 399 14.77 -2.32 -14.19
C ARG A 399 14.62 -3.84 -14.11
N TYR A 400 15.12 -4.48 -13.05
CA TYR A 400 15.34 -5.93 -13.04
C TYR A 400 14.56 -6.71 -11.98
N LEU A 401 14.26 -6.11 -10.83
CA LEU A 401 13.69 -6.84 -9.69
C LEU A 401 12.25 -6.41 -9.35
N CYS A 402 11.81 -5.21 -9.72
CA CYS A 402 10.55 -4.64 -9.27
C CYS A 402 9.31 -5.35 -9.87
N PRO A 403 8.55 -6.13 -9.07
CA PRO A 403 7.37 -6.87 -9.54
C PRO A 403 6.21 -5.93 -9.89
N LEU A 404 6.00 -4.87 -9.10
CA LEU A 404 5.03 -3.82 -9.42
C LEU A 404 5.31 -3.17 -10.78
N GLY A 405 6.58 -2.89 -11.08
CA GLY A 405 6.99 -2.34 -12.36
C GLY A 405 6.62 -3.25 -13.53
N ALA A 406 6.75 -4.57 -13.35
CA ALA A 406 6.26 -5.57 -14.30
C ALA A 406 4.72 -5.57 -14.38
N ALA A 407 4.00 -5.51 -13.25
CA ALA A 407 2.53 -5.50 -13.23
C ALA A 407 1.95 -4.30 -14.00
N LEU A 408 2.56 -3.12 -13.91
CA LEU A 408 2.11 -1.93 -14.63
C LEU A 408 2.36 -1.98 -16.14
N THR A 409 3.18 -2.91 -16.65
CA THR A 409 3.39 -3.07 -18.10
C THR A 409 2.15 -3.60 -18.83
N PHE A 410 1.35 -4.44 -18.17
CA PHE A 410 0.15 -5.03 -18.76
C PHE A 410 -0.87 -3.98 -19.19
N PRO A 411 -1.35 -3.08 -18.30
CA PRO A 411 -2.23 -1.99 -18.72
C PRO A 411 -1.51 -0.96 -19.60
N GLY A 412 -0.21 -0.73 -19.39
CA GLY A 412 0.58 0.21 -20.18
C GLY A 412 0.72 -0.15 -21.66
N ARG A 413 0.49 -1.43 -22.04
CA ARG A 413 0.47 -1.87 -23.44
C ARG A 413 -0.73 -1.32 -24.21
N PHE A 414 -1.83 -0.99 -23.53
CA PHE A 414 -3.06 -0.45 -24.12
C PHE A 414 -3.05 1.08 -24.21
N ARG A 415 -1.87 1.71 -24.17
CA ARG A 415 -1.75 3.17 -24.21
C ARG A 415 -2.32 3.75 -25.50
N ILE A 416 -3.04 4.86 -25.36
CA ILE A 416 -3.77 5.48 -26.49
C ILE A 416 -2.85 6.39 -27.33
N PHE A 417 -1.83 7.01 -26.73
CA PHE A 417 -1.05 8.07 -27.38
C PHE A 417 0.47 7.87 -27.31
N ASP A 418 1.14 8.02 -28.46
CA ASP A 418 2.61 8.04 -28.62
C ASP A 418 3.16 9.46 -28.49
N TRP A 419 3.36 9.92 -27.26
CA TRP A 419 3.81 11.29 -27.00
C TRP A 419 5.31 11.51 -27.25
N LEU A 420 6.14 10.47 -27.22
CA LEU A 420 7.59 10.59 -27.40
C LEU A 420 7.95 10.67 -28.90
N ARG A 421 8.32 11.87 -29.36
CA ARG A 421 8.67 12.11 -30.77
C ARG A 421 10.02 11.47 -31.13
N ARG A 422 10.09 10.90 -32.33
CA ARG A 422 11.32 10.40 -32.97
C ARG A 422 11.39 10.89 -34.41
N ARG A 423 12.60 11.01 -34.95
CA ARG A 423 12.84 11.30 -36.38
C ARG A 423 13.18 10.01 -37.12
N ARG A 424 13.13 10.03 -38.44
CA ARG A 424 13.44 8.85 -39.27
C ARG A 424 14.92 8.47 -39.21
N GLU A 425 15.79 9.44 -38.97
CA GLU A 425 17.25 9.26 -38.87
C GLU A 425 17.68 8.70 -37.50
N CYS A 426 16.75 8.59 -36.55
CA CYS A 426 17.00 8.00 -35.24
C CYS A 426 17.19 6.48 -35.36
N GLY A 427 18.26 5.96 -34.79
CA GLY A 427 18.68 4.56 -34.92
C GLY A 427 19.66 4.36 -36.07
N ARG A 428 19.38 4.91 -37.26
CA ARG A 428 20.32 4.84 -38.39
C ARG A 428 20.28 6.16 -39.20
N PRO A 429 21.39 6.93 -39.27
CA PRO A 429 22.71 6.71 -38.66
C PRO A 429 22.83 7.22 -37.20
N CYS A 430 21.83 7.91 -36.63
CA CYS A 430 21.96 8.57 -35.33
C CYS A 430 21.77 7.59 -34.15
N GLN A 431 22.72 7.56 -33.21
CA GLN A 431 22.70 6.68 -32.02
C GLN A 431 22.74 7.43 -30.68
N ILE A 432 22.62 8.77 -30.69
CA ILE A 432 22.84 9.61 -29.50
C ILE A 432 21.84 9.26 -28.39
N CYS A 433 20.54 9.29 -28.69
CA CYS A 433 19.53 8.99 -27.68
C CYS A 433 19.58 7.54 -27.18
N ALA A 434 20.07 6.59 -27.98
CA ALA A 434 20.20 5.20 -27.55
C ALA A 434 21.34 5.04 -26.54
N ARG A 435 22.48 5.71 -26.78
CA ARG A 435 23.63 5.74 -25.86
C ARG A 435 23.37 6.52 -24.59
N GLU A 436 22.68 7.66 -24.68
CA GLU A 436 22.36 8.50 -23.53
C GLU A 436 21.08 8.06 -22.79
N CYS A 437 20.44 6.96 -23.21
CA CYS A 437 19.25 6.47 -22.52
C CYS A 437 19.63 5.91 -21.16
N GLU A 438 19.34 6.67 -20.12
CA GLU A 438 19.59 6.38 -18.70
C GLU A 438 19.17 4.98 -18.25
N VAL A 439 18.09 4.45 -18.83
CA VAL A 439 17.53 3.11 -18.50
C VAL A 439 17.72 2.08 -19.61
N GLN A 440 18.42 2.45 -20.70
CA GLN A 440 18.67 1.62 -21.89
C GLN A 440 17.40 1.05 -22.55
N ALA A 441 16.30 1.81 -22.50
CA ALA A 441 15.02 1.43 -23.11
C ALA A 441 14.95 1.69 -24.63
N ILE A 442 15.99 2.25 -25.25
CA ILE A 442 16.02 2.55 -26.68
C ILE A 442 16.94 1.55 -27.37
N ARG A 443 16.40 0.77 -28.32
CA ARG A 443 17.19 -0.18 -29.11
C ARG A 443 18.17 0.57 -30.03
N PRO A 444 19.28 -0.06 -30.45
CA PRO A 444 20.17 0.48 -31.50
C PRO A 444 19.44 0.72 -32.82
N THR A 445 18.31 0.07 -33.07
CA THR A 445 17.45 0.34 -34.24
C THR A 445 16.73 1.67 -34.15
N GLY A 446 16.72 2.34 -32.99
CA GLY A 446 16.12 3.64 -32.77
C GLY A 446 14.70 3.60 -32.17
N GLU A 447 14.13 2.42 -31.98
CA GLU A 447 12.81 2.23 -31.37
C GLU A 447 12.87 2.36 -29.85
N ILE A 448 11.85 2.97 -29.25
CA ILE A 448 11.68 3.04 -27.80
C ILE A 448 10.87 1.82 -27.37
N ILE A 449 11.40 1.06 -26.41
CA ILE A 449 10.66 -0.02 -25.75
C ILE A 449 9.82 0.62 -24.64
N ASP A 450 8.56 0.90 -24.93
CA ASP A 450 7.67 1.61 -24.00
C ASP A 450 7.47 0.86 -22.68
N ASN A 451 7.44 -0.48 -22.75
CA ASN A 451 7.36 -1.34 -21.57
C ASN A 451 8.57 -1.22 -20.66
N GLU A 452 9.67 -0.61 -21.11
CA GLU A 452 10.91 -0.42 -20.36
C GLU A 452 11.26 1.07 -20.11
N CYS A 453 10.61 1.98 -20.83
CA CYS A 453 10.82 3.42 -20.70
C CYS A 453 10.33 3.96 -19.34
N HIS A 454 11.13 4.82 -18.71
CA HIS A 454 10.79 5.50 -17.44
C HIS A 454 10.37 6.97 -17.63
N TYR A 455 10.01 7.37 -18.85
CA TYR A 455 9.47 8.70 -19.17
C TYR A 455 10.29 9.88 -18.61
N CYS A 456 11.63 9.78 -18.70
CA CYS A 456 12.58 10.73 -18.15
C CYS A 456 12.71 12.03 -18.97
N LEU A 457 12.24 12.01 -20.23
CA LEU A 457 12.26 13.09 -21.23
C LEU A 457 13.63 13.52 -21.78
N ASP A 458 14.74 12.90 -21.36
CA ASP A 458 16.08 13.28 -21.85
C ASP A 458 16.23 13.06 -23.37
N CYS A 459 15.59 12.02 -23.92
CA CYS A 459 15.55 11.82 -25.36
C CYS A 459 14.79 12.92 -26.11
N GLN A 460 13.78 13.54 -25.50
CA GLN A 460 13.03 14.67 -26.06
C GLN A 460 13.82 15.98 -25.97
N VAL A 461 14.60 16.17 -24.90
CA VAL A 461 15.57 17.28 -24.81
C VAL A 461 16.55 17.22 -25.97
N ASN A 462 17.12 16.04 -26.22
CA ASN A 462 18.03 15.83 -27.33
C ASN A 462 17.36 16.01 -28.69
N TYR A 463 16.09 15.61 -28.84
CA TYR A 463 15.32 15.77 -30.07
C TYR A 463 15.15 17.25 -30.48
N TRP A 464 14.95 18.14 -29.51
CA TRP A 464 14.74 19.58 -29.73
C TRP A 464 16.05 20.40 -29.71
N ASN A 465 17.17 19.81 -29.26
CA ASN A 465 18.44 20.52 -29.15
C ASN A 465 19.14 20.68 -30.52
N PRO A 466 19.31 21.91 -31.05
CA PRO A 466 19.91 22.14 -32.36
C PRO A 466 21.42 21.88 -32.42
N ARG A 467 22.08 21.69 -31.27
CA ARG A 467 23.52 21.40 -31.18
C ARG A 467 23.82 19.90 -31.05
N VAL A 468 22.83 19.09 -30.67
CA VAL A 468 23.00 17.66 -30.40
C VAL A 468 22.32 16.82 -31.48
N CYS A 469 21.11 17.17 -31.90
CA CYS A 469 20.36 16.40 -32.89
C CYS A 469 20.97 16.56 -34.31
N PRO A 470 21.53 15.51 -34.94
CA PRO A 470 22.27 15.65 -36.20
C PRO A 470 21.49 16.31 -37.35
N PRO A 471 20.20 16.00 -37.58
CA PRO A 471 19.40 16.70 -38.59
C PRO A 471 19.25 18.21 -38.33
N LEU A 472 19.17 18.63 -37.06
CA LEU A 472 19.09 20.04 -36.71
C LEU A 472 20.46 20.72 -36.82
N VAL A 473 21.53 20.05 -36.40
CA VAL A 473 22.91 20.52 -36.57
C VAL A 473 23.23 20.76 -38.04
N GLU A 474 22.83 19.83 -38.92
CA GLU A 474 23.04 19.97 -40.35
C GLU A 474 22.22 21.13 -40.94
N LYS A 475 20.96 21.28 -40.52
CA LYS A 475 20.10 22.40 -40.93
C LYS A 475 20.69 23.74 -40.49
N GLU A 476 21.18 23.83 -39.26
CA GLU A 476 21.82 25.02 -38.70
C GLU A 476 23.13 25.35 -39.43
N ARG A 477 23.94 24.33 -39.73
CA ARG A 477 25.18 24.46 -40.53
C ARG A 477 24.89 25.01 -41.92
N LYS A 478 23.86 24.49 -42.60
CA LYS A 478 23.41 24.98 -43.92
C LYS A 478 22.90 26.42 -43.85
N ARG A 479 22.16 26.79 -42.79
CA ARG A 479 21.68 28.17 -42.58
C ARG A 479 22.84 29.15 -42.42
N ARG A 480 23.80 28.83 -41.55
CA ARG A 480 25.02 29.65 -41.32
C ARG A 480 25.86 29.82 -42.59
N LEU A 481 25.97 28.77 -43.40
CA LEU A 481 26.67 28.85 -44.69
C LEU A 481 25.97 29.82 -45.65
N ARG A 482 24.63 29.76 -45.75
CA ARG A 482 23.84 30.68 -46.59
C ARG A 482 23.96 32.13 -46.11
N GLU A 483 23.92 32.37 -44.80
CA GLU A 483 24.10 33.71 -44.21
C GLU A 483 25.48 34.29 -44.56
N ARG A 484 26.55 33.49 -44.46
CA ARG A 484 27.91 33.90 -44.84
C ARG A 484 28.05 34.23 -46.33
N LEU A 485 27.51 33.38 -47.21
CA LEU A 485 27.55 33.61 -48.65
C LEU A 485 26.71 34.83 -49.05
N GLY A 486 25.59 35.09 -48.36
CA GLY A 486 24.75 36.25 -48.60
C GLY A 486 25.37 37.57 -48.12
N HIS A 487 26.23 37.56 -47.09
CA HIS A 487 27.03 38.73 -46.71
C HIS A 487 28.18 38.97 -47.70
N ALA A 488 28.88 37.92 -48.12
CA ALA A 488 29.96 38.01 -49.11
C ALA A 488 29.52 38.44 -50.52
N ALA A 489 28.21 38.47 -50.80
CA ALA A 489 27.65 38.97 -52.06
C ALA A 489 27.13 40.42 -51.96
N LYS A 490 27.18 41.02 -50.77
CA LYS A 490 26.78 42.42 -50.50
C LYS A 490 27.97 43.37 -50.34
N ASP A 491 29.12 42.83 -49.94
CA ASP A 491 30.43 43.49 -50.00
C ASP A 491 31.04 43.30 -51.40
#